data_AF-A0A0G4LJP8-F1
#
_entry.id   AF-A0A0G4LJP8-F1
#
_cell.length_a   1.000
_cell.length_b   1.000
_cell.length_c   1.000
_cell.angle_alpha   90.00
_cell.angle_beta   90.00
_cell.angle_gamma   90.00
#
_symmetry.space_group_name_H-M   'P 1'
#
loop_
_entity.id
_entity.type
_entity.pdbx_description
1 polymer ?
#
loop_
_entity_poly.entity_id
_entity_poly.type
_entity_poly.pdbx_seq_one_letter_code
_entity_poly.pdbx_strand_id
1 'polypeptide(L)'
;MPLDSWGFMIIENSCSKQHASAFAATFRQTYIGHGGIIKGDPVIIDSQARNPNSANAVENGIGEIRRKTGKPVQMLFVIIRHANLGNYERVKKSADCRFGVLTQVILSRHVEKNQGQYHSNVAMKVNAKLGGTTCRVPHPNAKAPRGQPPFFSEPTMIMGVDVSHAGAGVNSPSMAAMTMSMDKDACRYAAVCQTNGYRVEMLSPSNTNEMLTKLVRLWMTKLGSTDPPRHIYFFRDGVSEGQFSQVIDIELAAIKAFFREKFGHKMPKFTVIIATKRHHIRFFPARGKGDKNNNPHPGTLLENEVCHPFQWDFYLCAHSAIQGTARPVHYHVLIDEAKVDHQKLQQMIYQHSYQYARSTTPVSLHPAVYYADLAAGRARAHESVATSDGFRAGPKGQEMAQGFGMHEVSMGGPERGAEAAPLIPMGGNDALEVNRNFIRSTMWYI
;
A
#
# COMPACT_ATOMS: atom_id res chain seq x y z
N MET A 1 -7.44 -14.06 -8.07
CA MET A 1 -6.87 -15.09 -8.98
C MET A 1 -6.54 -16.34 -8.16
N PRO A 2 -6.89 -17.57 -8.59
CA PRO A 2 -6.46 -18.79 -7.91
C PRO A 2 -4.93 -18.94 -7.94
N LEU A 3 -4.37 -19.46 -6.86
CA LEU A 3 -2.92 -19.66 -6.71
C LEU A 3 -2.53 -21.03 -7.27
N ASP A 4 -1.69 -21.06 -8.29
CA ASP A 4 -1.40 -22.22 -9.15
C ASP A 4 0.11 -22.38 -9.38
N SER A 5 0.80 -21.31 -9.77
CA SER A 5 2.26 -21.30 -9.93
C SER A 5 2.93 -20.43 -8.86
N TRP A 6 3.44 -21.07 -7.81
CA TRP A 6 3.97 -20.40 -6.63
C TRP A 6 4.90 -21.30 -5.82
N GLY A 7 5.64 -20.71 -4.87
CA GLY A 7 6.55 -21.47 -4.03
C GLY A 7 7.14 -20.69 -2.86
N PHE A 8 7.86 -21.41 -2.00
CA PHE A 8 8.63 -20.89 -0.88
C PHE A 8 10.11 -21.06 -1.17
N MET A 9 10.85 -19.96 -1.06
CA MET A 9 12.29 -19.93 -1.18
C MET A 9 12.92 -19.62 0.17
N ILE A 10 13.77 -20.54 0.63
CA ILE A 10 14.60 -20.40 1.82
C ILE A 10 15.90 -19.75 1.38
N ILE A 11 16.21 -18.57 1.92
CA ILE A 11 17.51 -17.93 1.72
C ILE A 11 18.32 -17.94 3.01
N GLU A 12 19.65 -17.85 2.91
CA GLU A 12 20.58 -17.71 4.04
C GLU A 12 20.49 -18.83 5.08
N ASN A 13 20.14 -20.05 4.67
CA ASN A 13 19.86 -21.17 5.57
C ASN A 13 18.87 -20.79 6.68
N SER A 14 17.90 -19.90 6.38
CA SER A 14 17.04 -19.29 7.39
C SER A 14 16.18 -20.29 8.15
N CYS A 15 15.78 -21.40 7.54
CA CYS A 15 15.16 -22.54 8.19
C CYS A 15 15.44 -23.84 7.42
N SER A 16 15.11 -25.00 7.97
CA SER A 16 15.19 -26.27 7.23
C SER A 16 14.05 -26.41 6.22
N LYS A 17 14.27 -27.22 5.18
CA LYS A 17 13.24 -27.59 4.19
C LYS A 17 11.99 -28.20 4.84
N GLN A 18 12.17 -28.96 5.93
CA GLN A 18 11.07 -29.57 6.67
C GLN A 18 10.15 -28.51 7.31
N HIS A 19 10.72 -27.49 7.97
CA HIS A 19 9.93 -26.39 8.55
C HIS A 19 9.21 -25.59 7.46
N ALA A 20 9.88 -25.29 6.34
CA ALA A 20 9.25 -24.59 5.22
C ALA A 20 8.08 -25.38 4.62
N SER A 21 8.23 -26.70 4.43
CA SER A 21 7.15 -27.58 3.95
C SER A 21 5.96 -27.63 4.92
N ALA A 22 6.22 -27.75 6.22
CA ALA A 22 5.16 -27.76 7.25
C ALA A 22 4.38 -26.43 7.28
N PHE A 23 5.12 -25.31 7.18
CA PHE A 23 4.51 -23.98 7.08
C PHE A 23 3.68 -23.83 5.81
N ALA A 24 4.20 -24.28 4.66
CA ALA A 24 3.49 -24.23 3.39
C ALA A 24 2.17 -25.02 3.42
N ALA A 25 2.17 -26.22 4.04
CA ALA A 25 0.97 -27.02 4.22
C ALA A 25 -0.07 -26.32 5.11
N THR A 26 0.38 -25.73 6.23
CA THR A 26 -0.50 -25.02 7.17
C THR A 26 -1.06 -23.74 6.54
N PHE A 27 -0.24 -23.02 5.77
CA PHE A 27 -0.67 -21.85 5.02
C PHE A 27 -1.72 -22.23 3.97
N ARG A 28 -1.50 -23.32 3.21
CA ARG A 28 -2.46 -23.84 2.22
C ARG A 28 -3.82 -24.13 2.87
N GLN A 29 -3.82 -24.85 4.00
CA GLN A 29 -5.05 -25.15 4.72
C GLN A 29 -5.75 -23.89 5.21
N THR A 30 -5.01 -22.94 5.78
CA THR A 30 -5.57 -21.67 6.29
C THR A 30 -6.14 -20.82 5.16
N TYR A 31 -5.41 -20.68 4.05
CA TYR A 31 -5.85 -19.88 2.91
C TYR A 31 -7.12 -20.45 2.28
N ILE A 32 -7.22 -21.78 2.13
CA ILE A 32 -8.44 -22.46 1.68
C ILE A 32 -9.57 -22.28 2.69
N GLY A 33 -9.29 -22.41 3.99
CA GLY A 33 -10.28 -22.19 5.06
C GLY A 33 -10.88 -20.77 5.05
N HIS A 34 -10.12 -19.78 4.59
CA HIS A 34 -10.61 -18.41 4.38
C HIS A 34 -11.31 -18.17 3.03
N GLY A 35 -11.55 -19.22 2.24
CA GLY A 35 -12.18 -19.14 0.92
C GLY A 35 -11.21 -18.85 -0.24
N GLY A 36 -9.91 -18.85 0.02
CA GLY A 36 -8.88 -18.77 -1.01
C GLY A 36 -8.85 -20.03 -1.88
N ILE A 37 -8.50 -19.88 -3.16
CA ILE A 37 -8.46 -20.99 -4.11
C ILE A 37 -7.00 -21.31 -4.44
N ILE A 38 -6.59 -22.55 -4.21
CA ILE A 38 -5.26 -23.08 -4.57
C ILE A 38 -5.46 -24.24 -5.55
N LYS A 39 -4.83 -24.14 -6.72
CA LYS A 39 -4.88 -25.15 -7.80
C LYS A 39 -3.61 -25.97 -7.93
N GLY A 40 -2.47 -25.42 -7.52
CA GLY A 40 -1.17 -26.09 -7.61
C GLY A 40 -0.48 -26.10 -6.25
N ASP A 41 0.30 -27.17 -6.00
CA ASP A 41 1.07 -27.29 -4.77
C ASP A 41 2.30 -26.36 -4.78
N PRO A 42 2.69 -25.82 -3.62
CA PRO A 42 3.82 -24.91 -3.54
C PRO A 42 5.14 -25.63 -3.82
N VAL A 43 5.99 -25.02 -4.64
CA VAL A 43 7.36 -25.49 -4.82
C VAL A 43 8.21 -25.04 -3.63
N ILE A 44 8.89 -25.98 -2.94
CA ILE A 44 9.84 -25.64 -1.86
C ILE A 44 11.26 -25.62 -2.42
N ILE A 45 11.90 -24.48 -2.31
CA ILE A 45 13.23 -24.18 -2.85
C ILE A 45 14.15 -23.86 -1.69
N ASP A 46 15.23 -24.62 -1.60
CA ASP A 46 16.31 -24.37 -0.66
C ASP A 46 17.46 -23.74 -1.44
N SER A 47 17.65 -22.42 -1.32
CA SER A 47 18.81 -21.76 -1.93
C SER A 47 20.02 -22.06 -1.03
N GLN A 48 20.65 -23.22 -1.24
CA GLN A 48 21.78 -23.73 -0.44
C GLN A 48 23.03 -22.83 -0.44
N ALA A 49 23.03 -21.71 -1.16
CA ALA A 49 24.12 -20.75 -1.14
C ALA A 49 24.21 -20.07 0.24
N ARG A 50 25.41 -20.04 0.83
CA ARG A 50 25.68 -19.35 2.11
C ARG A 50 25.54 -17.83 2.00
N ASN A 51 25.56 -17.25 0.80
CA ASN A 51 25.37 -15.81 0.60
C ASN A 51 24.96 -15.47 -0.86
N PRO A 52 23.81 -15.93 -1.38
CA PRO A 52 23.39 -15.56 -2.71
C PRO A 52 22.97 -14.10 -2.69
N ASN A 53 23.53 -13.29 -3.60
CA ASN A 53 22.96 -11.99 -3.95
C ASN A 53 21.43 -12.15 -4.06
N SER A 54 20.66 -11.37 -3.27
CA SER A 54 19.21 -11.54 -3.17
C SER A 54 18.52 -11.43 -4.53
N ALA A 55 19.09 -10.68 -5.47
CA ALA A 55 18.60 -10.59 -6.84
C ALA A 55 18.70 -11.94 -7.59
N ASN A 56 19.86 -12.62 -7.48
CA ASN A 56 20.09 -13.94 -8.07
C ASN A 56 19.23 -15.01 -7.38
N ALA A 57 19.04 -14.90 -6.07
CA ALA A 57 18.13 -15.80 -5.34
C ALA A 57 16.70 -15.69 -5.90
N VAL A 58 16.17 -14.46 -6.07
CA VAL A 58 14.84 -14.24 -6.66
C VAL A 58 14.75 -14.81 -8.08
N GLU A 59 15.75 -14.58 -8.92
CA GLU A 59 15.79 -15.13 -10.28
C GLU A 59 15.76 -16.66 -10.28
N ASN A 60 16.63 -17.30 -9.47
CA ASN A 60 16.67 -18.75 -9.33
C ASN A 60 15.35 -19.32 -8.79
N GLY A 61 14.75 -18.64 -7.80
CA GLY A 61 13.47 -19.01 -7.21
C GLY A 61 12.35 -18.99 -8.26
N ILE A 62 12.26 -17.92 -9.05
CA ILE A 62 11.28 -17.78 -10.13
C ILE A 62 11.54 -18.84 -11.22
N GLY A 63 12.80 -19.04 -11.62
CA GLY A 63 13.17 -20.01 -12.64
C GLY A 63 12.79 -21.44 -12.25
N GLU A 64 13.06 -21.84 -11.01
CA GLU A 64 12.77 -23.18 -10.50
C GLU A 64 11.26 -23.42 -10.33
N ILE A 65 10.47 -22.43 -9.88
CA ILE A 65 9.00 -22.53 -9.87
C ILE A 65 8.47 -22.68 -11.29
N ARG A 66 8.94 -21.85 -12.22
CA ARG A 66 8.51 -21.88 -13.63
C ARG A 66 8.84 -23.22 -14.28
N ARG A 67 10.04 -23.76 -14.04
CA ARG A 67 10.47 -25.07 -14.56
C ARG A 67 9.59 -26.21 -14.05
N LYS A 68 9.22 -26.19 -12.77
CA LYS A 68 8.40 -27.24 -12.15
C LYS A 68 6.92 -27.14 -12.47
N THR A 69 6.40 -25.93 -12.62
CA THR A 69 4.96 -25.69 -12.83
C THR A 69 4.58 -25.53 -14.30
N GLY A 70 5.54 -25.25 -15.18
CA GLY A 70 5.32 -24.97 -16.60
C GLY A 70 4.54 -23.67 -16.87
N LYS A 71 4.34 -22.82 -15.85
CA LYS A 71 3.44 -21.66 -15.89
C LYS A 71 4.17 -20.37 -15.45
N PRO A 72 3.68 -19.18 -15.85
CA PRO A 72 4.12 -17.91 -15.28
C PRO A 72 3.96 -17.90 -13.76
N VAL A 73 5.02 -17.55 -13.03
CA VAL A 73 5.02 -17.51 -11.56
C VAL A 73 4.11 -16.38 -11.08
N GLN A 74 3.12 -16.71 -10.26
CA GLN A 74 2.17 -15.76 -9.70
C GLN A 74 2.68 -15.17 -8.38
N MET A 75 3.37 -15.97 -7.57
CA MET A 75 3.80 -15.55 -6.24
C MET A 75 5.04 -16.30 -5.72
N LEU A 76 5.96 -15.58 -5.10
CA LEU A 76 7.14 -16.13 -4.44
C LEU A 76 7.14 -15.75 -2.94
N PHE A 77 7.07 -16.74 -2.08
CA PHE A 77 7.32 -16.56 -0.65
C PHE A 77 8.82 -16.61 -0.38
N VAL A 78 9.35 -15.66 0.36
CA VAL A 78 10.79 -15.58 0.68
C VAL A 78 10.97 -15.64 2.19
N ILE A 79 11.66 -16.68 2.66
CA ILE A 79 11.93 -16.89 4.08
C ILE A 79 13.32 -16.34 4.39
N ILE A 80 13.39 -15.38 5.30
CA ILE A 80 14.63 -14.73 5.74
C ILE A 80 14.82 -14.92 7.25
N ARG A 81 16.08 -14.96 7.70
CA ARG A 81 16.36 -15.25 9.12
C ARG A 81 16.07 -14.05 10.03
N HIS A 82 16.56 -12.88 9.64
CA HIS A 82 16.43 -11.64 10.40
C HIS A 82 15.72 -10.56 9.58
N ALA A 83 15.12 -9.60 10.28
CA ALA A 83 14.61 -8.41 9.63
C ALA A 83 15.81 -7.56 9.18
N ASN A 84 16.25 -7.75 7.94
CA ASN A 84 17.31 -6.96 7.31
C ASN A 84 16.67 -6.13 6.19
N LEU A 85 16.67 -4.81 6.37
CA LEU A 85 16.04 -3.88 5.43
C LEU A 85 16.69 -3.91 4.05
N GLY A 86 18.02 -4.04 3.96
CA GLY A 86 18.75 -4.08 2.70
C GLY A 86 18.42 -5.32 1.87
N ASN A 87 18.40 -6.50 2.50
CA ASN A 87 17.98 -7.74 1.84
C ASN A 87 16.51 -7.68 1.41
N TYR A 88 15.64 -7.13 2.26
CA TYR A 88 14.23 -6.93 1.95
C TYR A 88 14.06 -6.02 0.71
N GLU A 89 14.72 -4.86 0.68
CA GLU A 89 14.64 -3.93 -0.45
C GLU A 89 15.19 -4.56 -1.74
N ARG A 90 16.28 -5.33 -1.67
CA ARG A 90 16.83 -6.04 -2.85
C ARG A 90 15.89 -7.12 -3.39
N VAL A 91 15.26 -7.90 -2.51
CA VAL A 91 14.24 -8.88 -2.92
C VAL A 91 13.07 -8.17 -3.61
N LYS A 92 12.59 -7.06 -3.04
CA LYS A 92 11.49 -6.27 -3.62
C LYS A 92 11.88 -5.63 -4.95
N LYS A 93 13.06 -5.03 -5.06
CA LYS A 93 13.59 -4.45 -6.30
C LYS A 93 13.64 -5.49 -7.41
N SER A 94 14.24 -6.66 -7.14
CA SER A 94 14.35 -7.73 -8.13
C SER A 94 12.96 -8.26 -8.53
N ALA A 95 12.12 -8.62 -7.56
CA ALA A 95 10.83 -9.21 -7.86
C ALA A 95 9.85 -8.23 -8.52
N ASP A 96 9.70 -7.01 -7.96
CA ASP A 96 8.72 -6.03 -8.42
C ASP A 96 9.18 -5.36 -9.73
N CYS A 97 10.45 -4.92 -9.81
CA CYS A 97 10.96 -4.16 -10.96
C CYS A 97 11.51 -5.07 -12.07
N ARG A 98 12.26 -6.13 -11.79
CA ARG A 98 12.86 -6.97 -12.85
C ARG A 98 11.85 -7.96 -13.42
N PHE A 99 11.17 -8.72 -12.56
CA PHE A 99 10.32 -9.84 -12.99
C PHE A 99 8.81 -9.60 -12.93
N GLY A 100 8.35 -8.54 -12.24
CA GLY A 100 6.93 -8.28 -12.03
C GLY A 100 6.21 -9.38 -11.24
N VAL A 101 6.90 -10.10 -10.36
CA VAL A 101 6.37 -11.23 -9.58
C VAL A 101 6.04 -10.78 -8.17
N LEU A 102 4.83 -11.10 -7.69
CA LEU A 102 4.42 -10.78 -6.32
C LEU A 102 5.24 -11.57 -5.31
N THR A 103 5.70 -10.90 -4.26
CA THR A 103 6.46 -11.54 -3.18
C THR A 103 5.81 -11.36 -1.81
N GLN A 104 5.92 -12.40 -0.98
CA GLN A 104 5.62 -12.33 0.45
C GLN A 104 6.83 -12.76 1.26
N VAL A 105 7.45 -11.78 1.93
CA VAL A 105 8.61 -12.04 2.80
C VAL A 105 8.11 -12.45 4.19
N ILE A 106 8.71 -13.49 4.76
CA ILE A 106 8.37 -14.08 6.06
C ILE A 106 9.66 -14.30 6.86
N LEU A 107 9.62 -14.07 8.17
CA LEU A 107 10.75 -14.34 9.05
C LEU A 107 10.76 -15.80 9.49
N SER A 108 11.94 -16.43 9.55
CA SER A 108 12.11 -17.85 9.93
C SER A 108 11.47 -18.18 11.27
N ARG A 109 11.58 -17.29 12.27
CA ARG A 109 10.94 -17.45 13.58
C ARG A 109 9.42 -17.67 13.51
N HIS A 110 8.74 -17.16 12.49
CA HIS A 110 7.30 -17.39 12.29
C HIS A 110 7.03 -18.68 11.52
N VAL A 111 7.96 -19.08 10.65
CA VAL A 111 7.93 -20.38 9.96
C VAL A 111 8.09 -21.52 10.97
N GLU A 112 9.07 -21.42 11.86
CA GLU A 112 9.35 -22.41 12.91
C GLU A 112 8.20 -22.52 13.91
N LYS A 113 7.64 -21.38 14.36
CA LYS A 113 6.49 -21.37 15.29
C LYS A 113 5.19 -21.84 14.65
N ASN A 114 5.05 -21.72 13.34
CA ASN A 114 3.92 -22.18 12.52
C ASN A 114 2.51 -21.85 13.09
N GLN A 115 2.31 -20.62 13.58
CA GLN A 115 1.09 -20.22 14.30
C GLN A 115 -0.08 -19.87 13.38
N GLY A 116 -1.28 -20.36 13.70
CA GLY A 116 -2.50 -20.15 12.88
C GLY A 116 -2.90 -18.68 12.68
N GLN A 117 -2.81 -17.84 13.72
CA GLN A 117 -3.11 -16.41 13.59
C GLN A 117 -2.14 -15.70 12.65
N TYR A 118 -0.87 -16.13 12.62
CA TYR A 118 0.12 -15.56 11.69
C TYR A 118 -0.22 -15.94 10.25
N HIS A 119 -0.57 -17.20 10.00
CA HIS A 119 -1.06 -17.64 8.68
C HIS A 119 -2.27 -16.84 8.22
N SER A 120 -3.21 -16.57 9.12
CA SER A 120 -4.39 -15.76 8.83
C SER A 120 -4.02 -14.36 8.36
N ASN A 121 -3.12 -13.68 9.06
CA ASN A 121 -2.65 -12.35 8.69
C ASN A 121 -1.86 -12.35 7.38
N VAL A 122 -1.08 -13.41 7.10
CA VAL A 122 -0.36 -13.59 5.82
C VAL A 122 -1.34 -13.86 4.68
N ALA A 123 -2.35 -14.69 4.90
CA ALA A 123 -3.39 -15.03 3.94
C ALA A 123 -4.15 -13.78 3.46
N MET A 124 -4.48 -12.85 4.36
CA MET A 124 -5.10 -11.58 4.02
C MET A 124 -4.25 -10.75 3.04
N LYS A 125 -2.93 -10.68 3.27
CA LYS A 125 -1.99 -9.98 2.37
C LYS A 125 -1.88 -10.67 1.01
N VAL A 126 -1.81 -11.99 1.01
CA VAL A 126 -1.75 -12.81 -0.20
C VAL A 126 -3.01 -12.63 -1.03
N ASN A 127 -4.19 -12.66 -0.41
CA ASN A 127 -5.46 -12.44 -1.10
C ASN A 127 -5.51 -11.06 -1.78
N ALA A 128 -5.14 -10.00 -1.06
CA ALA A 128 -5.09 -8.64 -1.59
C ALA A 128 -4.11 -8.50 -2.78
N LYS A 129 -2.92 -9.11 -2.68
CA LYS A 129 -1.92 -9.17 -3.76
C LYS A 129 -2.43 -9.92 -4.98
N LEU A 130 -3.21 -10.99 -4.80
CA LEU A 130 -3.79 -11.77 -5.88
C LEU A 130 -5.08 -11.16 -6.46
N GLY A 131 -5.40 -9.91 -6.08
CA GLY A 131 -6.54 -9.14 -6.57
C GLY A 131 -7.89 -9.54 -5.95
N GLY A 132 -7.87 -10.24 -4.82
CA GLY A 132 -9.05 -10.57 -4.03
C GLY A 132 -9.47 -9.45 -3.08
N THR A 133 -10.71 -9.56 -2.59
CA THR A 133 -11.28 -8.66 -1.58
C THR A 133 -11.28 -9.39 -0.24
N THR A 134 -10.61 -8.83 0.77
CA THR A 134 -10.47 -9.48 2.09
C THR A 134 -11.67 -9.20 2.99
N CYS A 135 -12.21 -7.99 2.92
CA CYS A 135 -13.41 -7.57 3.63
C CYS A 135 -14.12 -6.50 2.80
N ARG A 136 -15.44 -6.40 2.97
CA ARG A 136 -16.31 -5.45 2.28
C ARG A 136 -17.34 -4.91 3.27
N VAL A 137 -17.52 -3.60 3.31
CA VAL A 137 -18.59 -2.95 4.07
C VAL A 137 -19.93 -3.36 3.46
N PRO A 138 -20.88 -3.84 4.27
CA PRO A 138 -22.20 -4.19 3.76
C PRO A 138 -22.90 -2.94 3.22
N HIS A 139 -23.65 -3.09 2.13
CA HIS A 139 -24.49 -2.02 1.61
C HIS A 139 -25.50 -1.59 2.70
N PRO A 140 -25.79 -0.29 2.88
CA PRO A 140 -26.63 0.19 3.99
C PRO A 140 -28.01 -0.50 4.08
N ASN A 141 -28.58 -0.87 2.94
CA ASN A 141 -29.88 -1.55 2.83
C ASN A 141 -29.78 -3.08 2.67
N ALA A 142 -28.61 -3.68 2.89
CA ALA A 142 -28.41 -5.11 2.69
C ALA A 142 -29.14 -5.94 3.75
N LYS A 143 -30.06 -6.80 3.30
CA LYS A 143 -30.72 -7.81 4.14
C LYS A 143 -29.95 -9.14 4.20
N ALA A 144 -29.01 -9.36 3.28
CA ALA A 144 -28.23 -10.60 3.18
C ALA A 144 -26.78 -10.33 2.72
N PRO A 145 -25.81 -11.18 3.09
CA PRO A 145 -24.40 -10.99 2.75
C PRO A 145 -24.07 -11.11 1.25
N ARG A 146 -24.79 -11.94 0.48
CA ARG A 146 -24.51 -12.22 -0.93
C ARG A 146 -25.46 -11.45 -1.85
N GLY A 147 -24.95 -11.04 -3.02
CA GLY A 147 -25.76 -10.34 -4.04
C GLY A 147 -26.08 -8.89 -3.71
N GLN A 148 -25.38 -8.29 -2.73
CA GLN A 148 -25.58 -6.89 -2.35
C GLN A 148 -25.22 -5.96 -3.51
N PRO A 149 -26.00 -4.89 -3.75
CA PRO A 149 -25.63 -3.86 -4.72
C PRO A 149 -24.29 -3.21 -4.31
N PRO A 150 -23.57 -2.58 -5.25
CA PRO A 150 -22.34 -1.84 -4.94
C PRO A 150 -22.55 -0.80 -3.84
N PHE A 151 -21.50 -0.53 -3.05
CA PHE A 151 -21.56 0.48 -1.98
C PHE A 151 -21.98 1.87 -2.50
N PHE A 152 -21.45 2.27 -3.66
CA PHE A 152 -21.81 3.53 -4.31
C PHE A 152 -22.94 3.34 -5.32
N SER A 153 -23.91 4.26 -5.32
CA SER A 153 -25.04 4.26 -6.27
C SER A 153 -24.65 4.67 -7.68
N GLU A 154 -23.52 5.34 -7.84
CA GLU A 154 -22.96 5.76 -9.13
C GLU A 154 -21.50 5.31 -9.28
N PRO A 155 -20.91 5.35 -10.48
CA PRO A 155 -19.50 5.06 -10.68
C PRO A 155 -18.62 6.06 -9.91
N THR A 156 -18.19 5.65 -8.71
CA THR A 156 -17.35 6.44 -7.81
C THR A 156 -15.94 5.90 -7.76
N MET A 157 -14.97 6.81 -7.65
CA MET A 157 -13.56 6.49 -7.51
C MET A 157 -13.03 7.13 -6.22
N ILE A 158 -12.32 6.37 -5.40
CA ILE A 158 -11.56 6.90 -4.27
C ILE A 158 -10.09 6.93 -4.63
N MET A 159 -9.50 8.11 -4.53
CA MET A 159 -8.09 8.38 -4.70
C MET A 159 -7.46 8.69 -3.35
N GLY A 160 -6.26 8.16 -3.11
CA GLY A 160 -5.45 8.47 -1.94
C GLY A 160 -4.06 8.89 -2.35
N VAL A 161 -3.55 9.99 -1.82
CA VAL A 161 -2.21 10.51 -2.11
C VAL A 161 -1.44 10.77 -0.82
N ASP A 162 -0.18 10.36 -0.82
CA ASP A 162 0.78 10.61 0.25
C ASP A 162 2.16 10.88 -0.34
N VAL A 163 2.95 11.71 0.35
CA VAL A 163 4.34 12.01 0.01
C VAL A 163 5.24 11.73 1.21
N SER A 164 6.14 10.77 1.04
CA SER A 164 7.04 10.31 2.09
C SER A 164 8.43 10.92 1.93
N HIS A 165 8.81 11.77 2.87
CA HIS A 165 10.15 12.36 2.94
C HIS A 165 11.19 11.42 3.57
N ALA A 166 12.45 11.64 3.21
CA ALA A 166 13.57 11.02 3.91
C ALA A 166 13.68 11.53 5.35
N GLY A 167 14.28 10.71 6.24
CA GLY A 167 14.56 11.14 7.61
C GLY A 167 15.52 12.33 7.67
N ALA A 168 15.53 13.05 8.80
CA ALA A 168 16.47 14.14 9.02
C ALA A 168 17.92 13.67 8.80
N GLY A 169 18.72 14.45 8.07
CA GLY A 169 20.10 14.10 7.72
C GLY A 169 20.26 13.11 6.56
N VAL A 170 19.17 12.51 6.05
CA VAL A 170 19.23 11.60 4.90
C VAL A 170 18.94 12.37 3.61
N ASN A 171 19.90 12.37 2.69
CA ASN A 171 19.76 12.99 1.39
C ASN A 171 19.12 12.00 0.40
N SER A 172 17.80 11.80 0.51
CA SER A 172 17.03 10.99 -0.43
C SER A 172 15.79 11.74 -0.91
N PRO A 173 15.35 11.51 -2.16
CA PRO A 173 14.21 12.23 -2.71
C PRO A 173 12.92 11.92 -1.94
N SER A 174 11.93 12.80 -2.01
CA SER A 174 10.57 12.49 -1.58
C SER A 174 9.98 11.40 -2.48
N MET A 175 9.16 10.51 -1.90
CA MET A 175 8.41 9.51 -2.66
C MET A 175 6.94 9.86 -2.65
N ALA A 176 6.38 10.18 -3.82
CA ALA A 176 4.95 10.36 -3.98
C ALA A 176 4.30 9.05 -4.39
N ALA A 177 3.14 8.77 -3.82
CA ALA A 177 2.30 7.65 -4.22
C ALA A 177 0.86 8.12 -4.41
N MET A 178 0.25 7.67 -5.51
CA MET A 178 -1.18 7.80 -5.76
C MET A 178 -1.79 6.41 -5.79
N THR A 179 -2.85 6.21 -5.01
CA THR A 179 -3.69 5.02 -5.02
C THR A 179 -5.06 5.33 -5.56
N MET A 180 -5.69 4.32 -6.14
CA MET A 180 -7.02 4.44 -6.73
C MET A 180 -7.80 3.15 -6.54
N SER A 181 -9.04 3.25 -6.08
CA SER A 181 -9.96 2.11 -5.96
C SER A 181 -10.26 1.53 -7.34
N MET A 182 -10.20 0.21 -7.49
CA MET A 182 -10.33 -0.52 -8.76
C MET A 182 -11.61 -1.36 -8.86
N ASP A 183 -12.55 -1.15 -7.94
CA ASP A 183 -13.86 -1.77 -7.92
C ASP A 183 -14.94 -0.84 -7.37
N LYS A 184 -16.20 -1.23 -7.56
CA LYS A 184 -17.39 -0.42 -7.21
C LYS A 184 -17.63 -0.32 -5.70
N ASP A 185 -16.87 -1.06 -4.90
CA ASP A 185 -16.97 -1.12 -3.44
C ASP A 185 -15.76 -0.50 -2.73
N ALA A 186 -14.80 0.03 -3.49
CA ALA A 186 -13.53 0.55 -2.99
C ALA A 186 -12.81 -0.41 -2.01
N CYS A 187 -12.82 -1.70 -2.35
CA CYS A 187 -12.16 -2.76 -1.59
C CYS A 187 -10.76 -3.06 -2.12
N ARG A 188 -10.57 -2.91 -3.43
CA ARG A 188 -9.29 -3.19 -4.11
C ARG A 188 -8.70 -1.90 -4.64
N TYR A 189 -7.39 -1.75 -4.49
CA TYR A 189 -6.67 -0.57 -4.94
C TYR A 189 -5.50 -0.96 -5.84
N ALA A 190 -5.15 -0.07 -6.77
CA ALA A 190 -3.83 -0.07 -7.38
C ALA A 190 -3.07 1.19 -6.97
N ALA A 191 -1.74 1.16 -7.13
CA ALA A 191 -0.89 2.29 -6.81
C ALA A 191 0.15 2.54 -7.90
N VAL A 192 0.45 3.81 -8.13
CA VAL A 192 1.62 4.27 -8.89
C VAL A 192 2.44 5.16 -7.99
N CYS A 193 3.77 5.04 -8.08
CA CYS A 193 4.71 5.81 -7.29
C CYS A 193 5.72 6.48 -8.22
N GLN A 194 6.26 7.63 -7.79
CA GLN A 194 7.33 8.33 -8.47
C GLN A 194 8.16 9.12 -7.44
N THR A 195 9.41 9.43 -7.78
CA THR A 195 10.17 10.45 -7.04
C THR A 195 9.52 11.82 -7.20
N ASN A 196 9.56 12.62 -6.13
CA ASN A 196 8.91 13.93 -6.10
C ASN A 196 9.89 14.99 -5.60
N GLY A 197 11.02 15.14 -6.29
CA GLY A 197 12.08 16.08 -5.90
C GLY A 197 12.67 15.81 -4.51
N TYR A 198 13.33 16.80 -3.92
CA TYR A 198 13.90 16.72 -2.57
C TYR A 198 13.10 17.56 -1.59
N ARG A 199 12.42 16.92 -0.64
CA ARG A 199 11.54 17.58 0.35
C ARG A 199 10.42 18.43 -0.27
N VAL A 200 9.99 18.07 -1.47
CA VAL A 200 8.80 18.67 -2.09
C VAL A 200 7.58 17.86 -1.67
N GLU A 201 6.63 18.54 -1.04
CA GLU A 201 5.39 17.95 -0.54
C GLU A 201 4.33 17.85 -1.64
N MET A 202 4.16 18.90 -2.46
CA MET A 202 3.15 18.92 -3.52
C MET A 202 3.53 18.02 -4.69
N LEU A 203 2.57 17.28 -5.24
CA LEU A 203 2.79 16.57 -6.50
C LEU A 203 2.89 17.58 -7.66
N SER A 204 3.93 17.45 -8.47
CA SER A 204 4.03 18.24 -9.69
C SER A 204 2.91 17.87 -10.68
N PRO A 205 2.50 18.79 -11.57
CA PRO A 205 1.55 18.47 -12.64
C PRO A 205 2.02 17.31 -13.53
N SER A 206 3.34 17.20 -13.77
CA SER A 206 3.92 16.08 -14.53
C SER A 206 3.70 14.75 -13.83
N ASN A 207 4.06 14.64 -12.54
CA ASN A 207 3.86 13.44 -11.74
C ASN A 207 2.37 13.07 -11.66
N THR A 208 1.51 14.07 -11.45
CA THR A 208 0.05 13.88 -11.42
C THR A 208 -0.46 13.27 -12.73
N ASN A 209 -0.08 13.84 -13.87
CA ASN A 209 -0.47 13.32 -15.19
C ASN A 209 0.06 11.91 -15.45
N GLU A 210 1.32 11.63 -15.09
CA GLU A 210 1.93 10.29 -15.24
C GLU A 210 1.15 9.23 -14.44
N MET A 211 0.86 9.53 -13.17
CA MET A 211 0.14 8.63 -12.27
C MET A 211 -1.30 8.39 -12.74
N LEU A 212 -2.03 9.46 -13.08
CA LEU A 212 -3.40 9.37 -13.57
C LEU A 212 -3.51 8.61 -14.89
N THR A 213 -2.60 8.84 -15.83
CA THR A 213 -2.59 8.13 -17.13
C THR A 213 -2.57 6.62 -16.93
N LYS A 214 -1.76 6.13 -15.98
CA LYS A 214 -1.65 4.70 -15.67
C LYS A 214 -2.86 4.18 -14.91
N LEU A 215 -3.30 4.89 -13.87
CA LEU A 215 -4.36 4.43 -12.96
C LEU A 215 -5.75 4.52 -13.59
N VAL A 216 -6.09 5.61 -14.29
CA VAL A 216 -7.40 5.79 -14.93
C VAL A 216 -7.59 4.79 -16.07
N ARG A 217 -6.55 4.55 -16.90
CA ARG A 217 -6.59 3.50 -17.93
C ARG A 217 -6.88 2.13 -17.33
N LEU A 218 -6.24 1.81 -16.21
CA LEU A 218 -6.46 0.55 -15.52
C LEU A 218 -7.88 0.47 -14.95
N TRP A 219 -8.37 1.53 -14.31
CA TRP A 219 -9.72 1.62 -13.75
C TRP A 219 -10.79 1.35 -14.83
N MET A 220 -10.67 2.02 -15.97
CA MET A 220 -11.56 1.85 -17.13
C MET A 220 -11.57 0.42 -17.63
N THR A 221 -10.38 -0.18 -17.79
CA THR A 221 -10.23 -1.57 -18.21
C THR A 221 -10.88 -2.54 -17.21
N LYS A 222 -10.72 -2.31 -15.90
CA LYS A 222 -11.26 -3.20 -14.86
C LYS A 222 -12.77 -3.10 -14.70
N LEU A 223 -13.33 -1.91 -14.91
CA LEU A 223 -14.78 -1.70 -14.82
C LEU A 223 -15.51 -1.90 -16.16
N GLY A 224 -14.78 -2.08 -17.26
CA GLY A 224 -15.36 -2.18 -18.60
C GLY A 224 -16.07 -0.89 -19.02
N SER A 225 -15.58 0.27 -18.56
CA SER A 225 -16.17 1.58 -18.83
C SER A 225 -15.22 2.42 -19.69
N THR A 226 -15.76 3.11 -20.68
CA THR A 226 -15.06 4.16 -21.43
C THR A 226 -15.36 5.56 -20.87
N ASP A 227 -16.36 5.68 -20.00
CA ASP A 227 -16.71 6.92 -19.30
C ASP A 227 -15.87 7.08 -18.03
N PRO A 228 -15.51 8.33 -17.65
CA PRO A 228 -14.87 8.62 -16.37
C PRO A 228 -15.83 8.37 -15.20
N PRO A 229 -15.32 8.27 -13.95
CA PRO A 229 -16.18 8.24 -12.78
C PRO A 229 -17.06 9.50 -12.72
N ARG A 230 -18.26 9.36 -12.14
CA ARG A 230 -19.16 10.49 -11.89
C ARG A 230 -18.73 11.30 -10.68
N HIS A 231 -18.11 10.64 -9.70
CA HIS A 231 -17.64 11.24 -8.46
C HIS A 231 -16.26 10.72 -8.07
N ILE A 232 -15.37 11.62 -7.67
CA ILE A 232 -14.05 11.31 -7.13
C ILE A 232 -13.94 11.85 -5.70
N TYR A 233 -13.69 10.94 -4.75
CA TYR A 233 -13.17 11.31 -3.43
C TYR A 233 -11.65 11.36 -3.52
N PHE A 234 -11.06 12.51 -3.23
CA PHE A 234 -9.62 12.71 -3.22
C PHE A 234 -9.14 12.91 -1.78
N PHE A 235 -8.51 11.88 -1.21
CA PHE A 235 -7.89 11.94 0.11
C PHE A 235 -6.40 12.26 0.00
N ARG A 236 -5.94 13.23 0.78
CA ARG A 236 -4.53 13.66 0.83
C ARG A 236 -4.02 13.64 2.27
N ASP A 237 -2.97 12.87 2.55
CA ASP A 237 -2.23 12.88 3.84
C ASP A 237 -0.95 13.68 3.68
N GLY A 238 -0.31 14.15 4.76
CA GLY A 238 1.03 14.74 4.73
C GLY A 238 1.12 16.27 4.63
N VAL A 239 -0.01 16.96 4.43
CA VAL A 239 -0.04 18.42 4.26
C VAL A 239 -0.53 19.15 5.51
N SER A 240 0.04 20.33 5.75
CA SER A 240 -0.41 21.26 6.80
C SER A 240 -1.43 22.27 6.27
N GLU A 241 -2.17 22.94 7.17
CA GLU A 241 -3.17 23.95 6.81
C GLU A 241 -2.62 25.05 5.88
N GLY A 242 -1.39 25.49 6.12
CA GLY A 242 -0.71 26.50 5.27
C GLY A 242 -0.45 26.04 3.82
N GLN A 243 -0.67 24.76 3.51
CA GLN A 243 -0.50 24.18 2.17
C GLN A 243 -1.83 23.82 1.51
N PHE A 244 -2.98 24.07 2.15
CA PHE A 244 -4.29 23.71 1.59
C PHE A 244 -4.55 24.39 0.24
N SER A 245 -4.19 25.66 0.10
CA SER A 245 -4.29 26.38 -1.18
C SER A 245 -3.45 25.71 -2.27
N GLN A 246 -2.22 25.26 -1.93
CA GLN A 246 -1.35 24.57 -2.88
C GLN A 246 -1.94 23.24 -3.35
N VAL A 247 -2.62 22.49 -2.48
CA VAL A 247 -3.33 21.26 -2.90
C VAL A 247 -4.43 21.58 -3.92
N ILE A 248 -5.15 22.68 -3.74
CA ILE A 248 -6.21 23.11 -4.67
C ILE A 248 -5.59 23.61 -5.99
N ASP A 249 -4.65 24.54 -5.90
CA ASP A 249 -4.12 25.30 -7.04
C ASP A 249 -3.14 24.49 -7.89
N ILE A 250 -2.51 23.47 -7.31
CA ILE A 250 -1.50 22.63 -8.00
C ILE A 250 -2.06 21.23 -8.25
N GLU A 251 -2.33 20.46 -7.20
CA GLU A 251 -2.68 19.04 -7.34
C GLU A 251 -4.07 18.86 -7.95
N LEU A 252 -5.10 19.48 -7.37
CA LEU A 252 -6.46 19.37 -7.89
C LEU A 252 -6.60 20.02 -9.27
N ALA A 253 -5.95 21.17 -9.50
CA ALA A 253 -5.92 21.81 -10.80
C ALA A 253 -5.35 20.88 -11.89
N ALA A 254 -4.24 20.18 -11.60
CA ALA A 254 -3.65 19.20 -12.51
C ALA A 254 -4.56 17.98 -12.72
N ILE A 255 -5.20 17.46 -11.66
CA ILE A 255 -6.17 16.36 -11.78
C ILE A 255 -7.36 16.78 -12.67
N LYS A 256 -7.94 17.95 -12.44
CA LYS A 256 -9.05 18.47 -13.24
C LYS A 256 -8.65 18.71 -14.70
N ALA A 257 -7.43 19.22 -14.93
CA ALA A 257 -6.89 19.40 -16.28
C ALA A 257 -6.78 18.06 -17.01
N PHE A 258 -6.27 17.01 -16.35
CA PHE A 258 -6.21 15.66 -16.92
C PHE A 258 -7.58 15.14 -17.34
N PHE A 259 -8.59 15.22 -16.46
CA PHE A 259 -9.94 14.74 -16.80
C PHE A 259 -10.59 15.58 -17.90
N ARG A 260 -10.34 16.89 -17.94
CA ARG A 260 -10.85 17.77 -18.99
C ARG A 260 -10.22 17.44 -20.35
N GLU A 261 -8.91 17.22 -20.39
CA GLU A 261 -8.21 16.84 -21.61
C GLU A 261 -8.71 15.49 -22.16
N LYS A 262 -8.88 14.49 -21.28
CA LYS A 262 -9.26 13.14 -21.70
C LYS A 262 -10.75 12.95 -21.98
N PHE A 263 -11.64 13.68 -21.30
CA PHE A 263 -13.08 13.43 -21.32
C PHE A 263 -13.93 14.66 -21.66
N GLY A 264 -13.31 15.80 -21.94
CA GLY A 264 -13.99 17.04 -22.31
C GLY A 264 -14.99 17.49 -21.25
N HIS A 265 -16.27 17.56 -21.63
CA HIS A 265 -17.35 18.01 -20.75
C HIS A 265 -17.82 16.96 -19.73
N LYS A 266 -17.43 15.68 -19.86
CA LYS A 266 -17.79 14.62 -18.91
C LYS A 266 -16.89 14.69 -17.66
N MET A 267 -16.96 15.80 -16.94
CA MET A 267 -16.15 16.01 -15.74
C MET A 267 -16.72 15.25 -14.54
N PRO A 268 -15.89 14.51 -13.78
CA PRO A 268 -16.26 14.05 -12.45
C PRO A 268 -16.52 15.23 -11.53
N LYS A 269 -17.40 15.05 -10.55
CA LYS A 269 -17.45 15.91 -9.36
C LYS A 269 -16.33 15.51 -8.40
N PHE A 270 -15.75 16.47 -7.71
CA PHE A 270 -14.67 16.23 -6.74
C PHE A 270 -15.10 16.55 -5.31
N THR A 271 -14.78 15.65 -4.38
CA THR A 271 -14.78 15.91 -2.93
C THR A 271 -13.34 15.73 -2.42
N VAL A 272 -12.70 16.83 -2.02
CA VAL A 272 -11.27 16.88 -1.65
C VAL A 272 -11.13 16.97 -0.14
N ILE A 273 -10.40 16.02 0.43
CA ILE A 273 -10.33 15.80 1.87
C ILE A 273 -8.88 15.65 2.29
N ILE A 274 -8.42 16.53 3.16
CA ILE A 274 -7.13 16.38 3.84
C ILE A 274 -7.33 15.46 5.05
N ALA A 275 -6.44 14.49 5.24
CA ALA A 275 -6.45 13.58 6.38
C ALA A 275 -5.15 13.75 7.17
N THR A 276 -5.19 14.51 8.26
CA THR A 276 -4.02 14.83 9.08
C THR A 276 -3.99 13.94 10.32
N LYS A 277 -3.05 12.98 10.36
CA LYS A 277 -2.84 12.13 11.55
C LYS A 277 -1.91 12.74 12.59
N ARG A 278 -0.99 13.61 12.17
CA ARG A 278 0.08 14.15 13.02
C ARG A 278 -0.28 15.55 13.50
N HIS A 279 -1.03 15.63 14.60
CA HIS A 279 -1.36 16.87 15.30
C HIS A 279 -1.31 16.68 16.82
N HIS A 280 -1.58 17.77 17.56
CA HIS A 280 -1.48 17.81 19.02
C HIS A 280 -2.79 17.49 19.75
N ILE A 281 -3.95 17.53 19.08
CA ILE A 281 -5.25 17.18 19.69
C ILE A 281 -5.33 15.72 20.13
N ARG A 282 -5.84 15.49 21.34
CA ARG A 282 -6.13 14.17 21.94
C ARG A 282 -7.50 14.21 22.60
N PHE A 283 -8.19 13.07 22.59
CA PHE A 283 -9.49 12.92 23.25
C PHE A 283 -9.32 12.12 24.53
N PHE A 284 -9.92 12.62 25.62
CA PHE A 284 -9.93 11.96 26.91
C PHE A 284 -11.38 11.72 27.33
N PRO A 285 -11.86 10.47 27.31
CA PRO A 285 -13.20 10.16 27.78
C PRO A 285 -13.38 10.52 29.25
N ALA A 286 -14.60 10.89 29.62
CA ALA A 286 -14.98 10.99 31.03
C ALA A 286 -14.77 9.63 31.74
N ARG A 287 -14.61 9.66 33.08
CA ARG A 287 -14.33 8.47 33.88
C ARG A 287 -15.35 7.36 33.60
N GLY A 288 -14.86 6.17 33.23
CA GLY A 288 -15.70 5.00 32.93
C GLY A 288 -16.39 5.02 31.56
N LYS A 289 -16.08 5.97 30.68
CA LYS A 289 -16.63 6.08 29.31
C LYS A 289 -15.60 5.78 28.20
N GLY A 290 -14.41 5.33 28.58
CA GLY A 290 -13.35 4.94 27.65
C GLY A 290 -13.25 3.43 27.46
N ASP A 291 -12.41 3.02 26.51
CA ASP A 291 -12.01 1.63 26.33
C ASP A 291 -11.09 1.14 27.46
N LYS A 292 -10.60 -0.09 27.34
CA LYS A 292 -9.69 -0.72 28.31
C LYS A 292 -8.41 0.08 28.64
N ASN A 293 -8.01 0.97 27.73
CA ASN A 293 -6.82 1.82 27.86
C ASN A 293 -7.20 3.27 28.19
N ASN A 294 -8.46 3.53 28.58
CA ASN A 294 -9.04 4.86 28.77
C ASN A 294 -8.98 5.75 27.51
N ASN A 295 -8.98 5.15 26.33
CA ASN A 295 -9.10 5.88 25.06
C ASN A 295 -10.58 5.99 24.63
N PRO A 296 -10.91 6.93 23.73
CA PRO A 296 -12.24 6.95 23.12
C PRO A 296 -12.55 5.64 22.41
N HIS A 297 -13.84 5.29 22.36
CA HIS A 297 -14.28 4.15 21.58
C HIS A 297 -14.11 4.43 20.07
N PRO A 298 -13.77 3.41 19.26
CA PRO A 298 -13.77 3.53 17.81
C PRO A 298 -15.10 4.13 17.31
N GLY A 299 -15.01 5.08 16.39
CA GLY A 299 -16.16 5.83 15.88
C GLY A 299 -16.48 7.10 16.66
N THR A 300 -15.71 7.45 17.70
CA THR A 300 -15.85 8.75 18.36
C THR A 300 -15.54 9.86 17.36
N LEU A 301 -16.55 10.67 17.08
CA LEU A 301 -16.54 11.79 16.15
C LEU A 301 -16.66 13.09 16.95
N LEU A 302 -15.91 14.09 16.54
CA LEU A 302 -16.00 15.44 17.09
C LEU A 302 -16.04 16.45 15.94
N GLU A 303 -17.09 17.27 15.93
CA GLU A 303 -17.40 18.21 14.83
C GLU A 303 -17.52 19.66 15.32
N ASN A 304 -17.47 19.88 16.64
CA ASN A 304 -17.75 21.16 17.27
C ASN A 304 -16.62 21.56 18.22
N GLU A 305 -16.65 22.83 18.64
CA GLU A 305 -15.77 23.48 19.63
C GLU A 305 -14.30 23.65 19.20
N VAL A 306 -13.61 22.56 18.86
CA VAL A 306 -12.19 22.59 18.45
C VAL A 306 -12.01 22.46 16.93
N CYS A 307 -13.11 22.47 16.19
CA CYS A 307 -13.15 22.53 14.73
C CYS A 307 -13.14 23.97 14.22
N HIS A 308 -12.83 24.14 12.94
CA HIS A 308 -12.74 25.45 12.30
C HIS A 308 -14.12 26.12 12.23
N PRO A 309 -14.26 27.41 12.58
CA PRO A 309 -15.57 28.07 12.69
C PRO A 309 -16.32 28.25 11.35
N PHE A 310 -15.60 28.22 10.22
CA PHE A 310 -16.16 28.51 8.89
C PHE A 310 -15.92 27.43 7.84
N GLN A 311 -15.07 26.45 8.15
CA GLN A 311 -14.66 25.44 7.18
C GLN A 311 -15.22 24.09 7.64
N TRP A 312 -15.36 23.16 6.71
CA TRP A 312 -15.86 21.85 7.06
C TRP A 312 -14.71 20.93 7.47
N ASP A 313 -14.54 20.77 8.77
CA ASP A 313 -13.59 19.83 9.35
C ASP A 313 -14.19 19.06 10.53
N PHE A 314 -13.58 17.93 10.85
CA PHE A 314 -13.96 17.09 11.97
C PHE A 314 -12.82 16.17 12.36
N TYR A 315 -12.86 15.68 13.59
CA TYR A 315 -11.91 14.70 14.09
C TYR A 315 -12.61 13.36 14.27
N LEU A 316 -11.99 12.28 13.77
CA LEU A 316 -12.53 10.94 13.88
C LEU A 316 -11.51 9.99 14.53
N CYS A 317 -11.90 9.40 15.66
CA CYS A 317 -11.17 8.31 16.29
C CYS A 317 -11.68 6.96 15.74
N ALA A 318 -11.20 6.55 14.57
CA ALA A 318 -11.70 5.35 13.90
C ALA A 318 -11.25 4.00 14.51
N HIS A 319 -10.27 4.00 15.41
CA HIS A 319 -9.59 2.78 15.87
C HIS A 319 -9.38 2.76 17.38
N SER A 320 -9.22 1.56 17.94
CA SER A 320 -8.76 1.39 19.32
C SER A 320 -7.23 1.45 19.35
N ALA A 321 -6.68 2.30 20.22
CA ALA A 321 -5.24 2.33 20.45
C ALA A 321 -4.83 1.07 21.23
N ILE A 322 -3.99 0.23 20.62
CA ILE A 322 -3.43 -0.96 21.27
C ILE A 322 -2.57 -0.56 22.48
N GLN A 323 -1.82 0.54 22.33
CA GLN A 323 -0.93 1.09 23.35
C GLN A 323 -0.94 2.61 23.30
N GLY A 324 -0.84 3.25 24.46
CA GLY A 324 -0.78 4.70 24.61
C GLY A 324 -2.11 5.39 24.31
N THR A 325 -2.03 6.69 24.03
CA THR A 325 -3.20 7.52 23.71
C THR A 325 -3.52 7.48 22.22
N ALA A 326 -4.77 7.20 21.90
CA ALA A 326 -5.31 7.24 20.55
C ALA A 326 -5.15 8.63 19.96
N ARG A 327 -4.72 8.67 18.69
CA ARG A 327 -4.67 9.90 17.91
C ARG A 327 -5.87 9.87 16.95
N PRO A 328 -6.92 10.67 17.17
CA PRO A 328 -7.95 10.84 16.16
C PRO A 328 -7.31 11.44 14.90
N VAL A 329 -7.89 11.20 13.74
CA VAL A 329 -7.47 11.86 12.50
C VAL A 329 -8.33 13.09 12.31
N HIS A 330 -7.69 14.20 12.00
CA HIS A 330 -8.35 15.44 11.58
C HIS A 330 -8.62 15.37 10.08
N TYR A 331 -9.88 15.45 9.71
CA TYR A 331 -10.33 15.47 8.34
C TYR A 331 -10.82 16.87 7.99
N HIS A 332 -10.30 17.43 6.90
CA HIS A 332 -10.65 18.76 6.43
C HIS A 332 -11.17 18.68 4.99
N VAL A 333 -12.43 19.03 4.76
CA VAL A 333 -13.04 19.03 3.43
C VAL A 333 -12.79 20.39 2.79
N LEU A 334 -11.89 20.42 1.80
CA LEU A 334 -11.51 21.66 1.12
C LEU A 334 -12.53 22.03 0.04
N ILE A 335 -13.01 21.04 -0.70
CA ILE A 335 -13.92 21.21 -1.83
C ILE A 335 -14.93 20.07 -1.81
N ASP A 336 -16.20 20.39 -2.02
CA ASP A 336 -17.25 19.39 -2.23
C ASP A 336 -18.22 19.80 -3.34
N GLU A 337 -17.90 19.41 -4.57
CA GLU A 337 -18.75 19.67 -5.74
C GLU A 337 -19.94 18.71 -5.81
N ALA A 338 -19.84 17.56 -5.13
CA ALA A 338 -20.88 16.55 -5.10
C ALA A 338 -22.00 16.89 -4.11
N LYS A 339 -21.77 17.84 -3.19
CA LYS A 339 -22.70 18.21 -2.11
C LYS A 339 -23.07 16.97 -1.30
N VAL A 340 -22.05 16.24 -0.89
CA VAL A 340 -22.17 15.03 -0.08
C VAL A 340 -22.72 15.43 1.28
N ASP A 341 -23.73 14.70 1.72
CA ASP A 341 -24.26 14.85 3.08
C ASP A 341 -23.14 14.59 4.12
N HIS A 342 -23.05 15.48 5.12
CA HIS A 342 -21.93 15.45 6.06
C HIS A 342 -21.85 14.14 6.83
N GLN A 343 -23.01 13.68 7.32
CA GLN A 343 -23.12 12.43 8.08
C GLN A 343 -22.74 11.23 7.22
N LYS A 344 -23.18 11.20 5.95
CA LYS A 344 -22.81 10.13 5.00
C LYS A 344 -21.31 10.11 4.72
N LEU A 345 -20.66 11.26 4.59
CA LEU A 345 -19.20 11.31 4.38
C LEU A 345 -18.44 10.72 5.58
N GLN A 346 -18.77 11.19 6.78
CA GLN A 346 -18.13 10.74 8.03
C GLN A 346 -18.38 9.24 8.27
N GLN A 347 -19.62 8.79 8.02
CA GLN A 347 -19.99 7.39 8.14
C GLN A 347 -19.21 6.54 7.13
N MET A 348 -19.07 6.96 5.87
CA MET A 348 -18.28 6.27 4.86
C MET A 348 -16.81 6.16 5.29
N ILE A 349 -16.21 7.26 5.77
CA ILE A 349 -14.82 7.26 6.23
C ILE A 349 -14.62 6.26 7.38
N TYR A 350 -15.54 6.26 8.35
CA TYR A 350 -15.48 5.32 9.46
C TYR A 350 -15.70 3.87 9.01
N GLN A 351 -16.71 3.59 8.19
CA GLN A 351 -16.97 2.25 7.65
C GLN A 351 -15.79 1.72 6.85
N HIS A 352 -15.21 2.56 5.99
CA HIS A 352 -14.06 2.17 5.18
C HIS A 352 -12.81 1.90 6.01
N SER A 353 -12.68 2.44 7.23
CA SER A 353 -11.60 2.05 8.15
C SER A 353 -11.55 0.54 8.42
N TYR A 354 -12.68 -0.17 8.27
CA TYR A 354 -12.78 -1.63 8.40
C TYR A 354 -12.45 -2.39 7.10
N GLN A 355 -12.28 -1.70 5.96
CA GLN A 355 -11.91 -2.29 4.66
C GLN A 355 -10.40 -2.38 4.44
N TYR A 356 -9.58 -2.13 5.47
CA TYR A 356 -8.14 -2.24 5.35
C TYR A 356 -7.69 -3.69 5.25
N ALA A 357 -7.20 -4.09 4.08
CA ALA A 357 -6.99 -5.49 3.69
C ALA A 357 -5.93 -6.24 4.51
N ARG A 358 -5.18 -5.58 5.40
CA ARG A 358 -4.13 -6.17 6.24
C ARG A 358 -4.54 -6.37 7.70
N SER A 359 -5.74 -5.98 8.10
CA SER A 359 -6.18 -6.05 9.50
C SER A 359 -7.64 -6.46 9.61
N THR A 360 -7.99 -7.19 10.67
CA THR A 360 -9.36 -7.50 11.07
C THR A 360 -9.92 -6.47 12.06
N THR A 361 -9.18 -5.40 12.32
CA THR A 361 -9.58 -4.26 13.15
C THR A 361 -9.56 -2.98 12.32
N PRO A 362 -10.40 -1.98 12.65
CA PRO A 362 -10.38 -0.72 11.95
C PRO A 362 -9.03 -0.02 12.11
N VAL A 363 -8.62 0.69 11.05
CA VAL A 363 -7.40 1.49 11.05
C VAL A 363 -7.67 2.95 11.35
N SER A 364 -6.63 3.68 11.77
CA SER A 364 -6.76 5.09 12.15
C SER A 364 -7.08 6.02 10.97
N LEU A 365 -6.52 5.73 9.79
CA LEU A 365 -6.60 6.56 8.59
C LEU A 365 -7.51 5.89 7.55
N HIS A 366 -8.09 6.68 6.65
CA HIS A 366 -8.86 6.13 5.54
C HIS A 366 -7.95 5.20 4.70
N PRO A 367 -8.39 3.99 4.28
CA PRO A 367 -7.52 3.03 3.61
C PRO A 367 -6.82 3.58 2.37
N ALA A 368 -7.45 4.46 1.59
CA ALA A 368 -6.83 5.05 0.40
C ALA A 368 -5.49 5.76 0.70
N VAL A 369 -5.43 6.61 1.72
CA VAL A 369 -4.16 7.27 2.12
C VAL A 369 -3.23 6.33 2.86
N TYR A 370 -3.77 5.37 3.63
CA TYR A 370 -2.94 4.34 4.26
C TYR A 370 -2.22 3.48 3.20
N TYR A 371 -2.91 3.12 2.12
CA TYR A 371 -2.30 2.40 1.01
C TYR A 371 -1.28 3.26 0.26
N ALA A 372 -1.49 4.58 0.15
CA ALA A 372 -0.52 5.49 -0.43
C ALA A 372 0.78 5.53 0.37
N ASP A 373 0.72 5.66 1.70
CA ASP A 373 1.90 5.57 2.60
C ASP A 373 2.65 4.23 2.43
N LEU A 374 1.92 3.12 2.37
CA LEU A 374 2.54 1.81 2.11
C LEU A 374 3.23 1.73 0.74
N ALA A 375 2.59 2.28 -0.30
CA ALA A 375 3.13 2.29 -1.64
C ALA A 375 4.37 3.19 -1.75
N ALA A 376 4.34 4.39 -1.16
CA ALA A 376 5.49 5.30 -1.06
C ALA A 376 6.64 4.66 -0.28
N GLY A 377 6.34 3.97 0.83
CA GLY A 377 7.31 3.21 1.59
C GLY A 377 7.93 2.06 0.79
N ARG A 378 7.15 1.35 -0.03
CA ARG A 378 7.67 0.29 -0.92
C ARG A 378 8.49 0.84 -2.08
N ALA A 379 8.11 2.00 -2.63
CA ALA A 379 8.77 2.64 -3.77
C ALA A 379 10.26 2.95 -3.50
N ARG A 380 10.66 3.05 -2.23
CA ARG A 380 12.08 3.15 -1.82
C ARG A 380 12.94 2.00 -2.33
N ALA A 381 12.38 0.80 -2.46
CA ALA A 381 13.08 -0.35 -3.04
C ALA A 381 13.23 -0.23 -4.57
N HIS A 382 12.46 0.65 -5.23
CA HIS A 382 12.43 0.81 -6.68
C HIS A 382 13.35 1.93 -7.17
N GLU A 383 14.08 2.61 -6.27
CA GLU A 383 15.06 3.62 -6.64
C GLU A 383 16.15 3.04 -7.57
N SER A 384 16.56 3.82 -8.56
CA SER A 384 17.58 3.45 -9.55
C SER A 384 19.02 3.61 -9.03
N VAL A 385 19.29 3.09 -7.83
CA VAL A 385 20.64 3.09 -7.23
C VAL A 385 21.27 1.70 -7.41
N ALA A 386 22.53 1.64 -7.86
CA ALA A 386 23.21 0.38 -8.03
C ALA A 386 23.66 -0.18 -6.68
N THR A 387 23.75 -1.50 -6.56
CA THR A 387 24.19 -2.16 -5.32
C THR A 387 25.62 -1.80 -4.94
N SER A 388 26.44 -1.40 -5.93
CA SER A 388 27.82 -0.93 -5.76
C SER A 388 27.93 0.42 -5.06
N ASP A 389 26.89 1.24 -5.11
CA ASP A 389 26.94 2.66 -4.70
C ASP A 389 26.78 2.84 -3.18
N GLY A 390 26.97 1.77 -2.41
CA GLY A 390 26.90 1.77 -0.94
C GLY A 390 25.47 1.80 -0.38
N PHE A 391 25.38 1.69 0.95
CA PHE A 391 24.12 1.84 1.68
C PHE A 391 23.88 3.30 2.05
N ARG A 392 22.62 3.73 2.08
CA ARG A 392 22.24 5.12 2.39
C ARG A 392 22.87 5.59 3.71
N ALA A 393 23.18 6.88 3.86
CA ALA A 393 23.54 7.44 5.17
C ALA A 393 22.29 7.56 6.09
N GLY A 394 22.44 7.30 7.39
CA GLY A 394 21.39 7.43 8.42
C GLY A 394 21.21 6.16 9.28
N PRO A 395 20.32 6.17 10.30
CA PRO A 395 20.15 5.03 11.23
C PRO A 395 19.77 3.73 10.51
N LYS A 396 18.90 3.82 9.50
CA LYS A 396 18.54 2.68 8.62
C LYS A 396 19.67 2.22 7.70
N GLY A 397 20.59 3.13 7.37
CA GLY A 397 21.77 2.90 6.58
C GLY A 397 22.87 2.13 7.30
N GLN A 398 23.09 2.49 8.56
CA GLN A 398 23.99 1.78 9.46
C GLN A 398 23.50 0.35 9.74
N GLU A 399 22.19 0.16 9.92
CA GLU A 399 21.58 -1.18 10.05
C GLU A 399 21.77 -2.02 8.76
N MET A 400 21.69 -1.38 7.57
CA MET A 400 22.01 -2.06 6.31
C MET A 400 23.49 -2.41 6.19
N ALA A 401 24.42 -1.49 6.48
CA ALA A 401 25.87 -1.73 6.39
C ALA A 401 26.34 -2.85 7.33
N GLN A 402 25.84 -2.88 8.56
CA GLN A 402 26.10 -3.95 9.54
C GLN A 402 25.57 -5.31 9.06
N GLY A 403 24.41 -5.34 8.39
CA GLY A 403 23.80 -6.57 7.86
C GLY A 403 24.61 -7.25 6.74
N PHE A 404 25.55 -6.55 6.10
CA PHE A 404 26.45 -7.10 5.08
C PHE A 404 27.88 -7.33 5.58
N GLY A 405 28.14 -7.19 6.88
CA GLY A 405 29.46 -7.43 7.46
C GLY A 405 30.54 -6.44 7.01
N MET A 406 30.15 -5.25 6.53
CA MET A 406 31.09 -4.22 6.11
C MET A 406 31.37 -3.27 7.27
N HIS A 407 32.58 -3.33 7.82
CA HIS A 407 32.98 -2.54 9.00
C HIS A 407 33.53 -1.14 8.70
N GLU A 408 33.85 -0.82 7.45
CA GLU A 408 34.21 0.53 7.02
C GLU A 408 33.78 0.72 5.56
N VAL A 409 32.60 1.33 5.34
CA VAL A 409 32.21 1.81 4.00
C VAL A 409 32.08 3.31 4.09
N SER A 410 32.73 4.02 3.17
CA SER A 410 32.49 5.44 2.92
C SER A 410 30.98 5.68 2.80
N MET A 411 30.41 6.38 3.78
CA MET A 411 28.99 6.77 3.82
C MET A 411 28.76 7.95 2.86
N GLY A 412 29.13 7.78 1.59
CA GLY A 412 28.79 8.71 0.52
C GLY A 412 27.42 8.34 -0.01
N GLY A 413 26.40 9.14 0.31
CA GLY A 413 25.17 9.10 -0.49
C GLY A 413 25.48 9.49 -1.93
N PRO A 414 24.72 9.03 -2.93
CA PRO A 414 24.92 9.45 -4.31
C PRO A 414 24.99 10.99 -4.40
N GLU A 415 25.93 11.51 -5.20
CA GLU A 415 26.04 12.95 -5.44
C GLU A 415 24.67 13.51 -5.82
N ARG A 416 24.28 14.62 -5.20
CA ARG A 416 22.98 15.25 -5.42
C ARG A 416 22.92 15.78 -6.84
N GLY A 417 22.29 15.02 -7.74
CA GLY A 417 21.84 15.54 -9.02
C GLY A 417 20.83 16.68 -8.81
N ALA A 418 20.76 17.60 -9.79
CA ALA A 418 19.80 18.71 -9.75
C ALA A 418 18.35 18.23 -9.65
N GLU A 419 18.04 17.08 -10.25
CA GLU A 419 16.74 16.42 -10.21
C GLU A 419 16.83 15.01 -9.59
N ALA A 420 15.74 14.57 -8.96
CA ALA A 420 15.64 13.21 -8.46
C ALA A 420 15.41 12.24 -9.62
N ALA A 421 16.25 11.21 -9.75
CA ALA A 421 16.08 10.20 -10.78
C ALA A 421 14.70 9.50 -10.68
N PRO A 422 14.06 9.15 -11.80
CA PRO A 422 12.80 8.42 -11.78
C PRO A 422 12.97 7.01 -11.22
N LEU A 423 11.89 6.45 -10.69
CA LEU A 423 11.86 5.07 -10.22
C LEU A 423 11.99 4.06 -11.36
N ILE A 424 12.57 2.89 -11.06
CA ILE A 424 12.61 1.78 -12.00
C ILE A 424 11.17 1.29 -12.23
N PRO A 425 10.70 1.19 -13.49
CA PRO A 425 9.36 0.69 -13.79
C PRO A 425 9.15 -0.74 -13.27
N MET A 426 7.96 -1.02 -12.73
CA MET A 426 7.57 -2.38 -12.33
C MET A 426 7.41 -3.30 -13.55
N GLY A 427 8.01 -4.49 -13.48
CA GLY A 427 8.00 -5.49 -14.54
C GLY A 427 8.77 -5.04 -15.79
N GLY A 428 10.11 -4.98 -15.68
CA GLY A 428 11.05 -4.61 -16.74
C GLY A 428 11.16 -5.65 -17.86
N ASN A 429 12.27 -5.64 -18.60
CA ASN A 429 12.43 -6.45 -19.81
C ASN A 429 12.33 -7.97 -19.57
N ASP A 430 12.78 -8.43 -18.40
CA ASP A 430 12.75 -9.86 -18.03
C ASP A 430 11.37 -10.32 -17.53
N ALA A 431 10.44 -9.39 -17.31
CA ALA A 431 9.09 -9.72 -16.86
C ALA A 431 8.23 -10.23 -18.01
N LEU A 432 7.57 -11.36 -17.79
CA LEU A 432 6.50 -11.82 -18.66
C LEU A 432 5.39 -10.77 -18.70
N GLU A 433 4.79 -10.54 -19.87
CA GLU A 433 3.75 -9.53 -20.05
C GLU A 433 2.57 -9.71 -19.07
N VAL A 434 2.15 -10.97 -18.87
CA VAL A 434 1.10 -11.32 -17.90
C VAL A 434 1.45 -10.87 -16.47
N ASN A 435 2.71 -11.03 -16.07
CA ASN A 435 3.18 -10.64 -14.74
C ASN A 435 3.26 -9.11 -14.61
N ARG A 436 3.80 -8.44 -15.63
CA ARG A 436 3.86 -6.98 -15.72
C ARG A 436 2.47 -6.34 -15.62
N ASN A 437 1.50 -6.86 -16.36
CA ASN A 437 0.13 -6.35 -16.34
C ASN A 437 -0.56 -6.67 -15.01
N PHE A 438 -0.31 -7.86 -14.46
CA PHE A 438 -0.93 -8.28 -13.21
C PHE A 438 -0.44 -7.46 -12.01
N ILE A 439 0.87 -7.35 -11.79
CA ILE A 439 1.44 -6.66 -10.62
C ILE A 439 0.97 -5.21 -10.54
N ARG A 440 0.96 -4.49 -11.66
CA ARG A 440 0.50 -3.09 -11.77
C ARG A 440 -0.98 -2.91 -11.43
N SER A 441 -1.77 -3.99 -11.52
CA SER A 441 -3.22 -3.97 -11.26
C SER A 441 -3.64 -4.43 -9.86
N THR A 442 -2.67 -4.71 -9.00
CA THR A 442 -2.91 -5.32 -7.68
C THR A 442 -2.30 -4.49 -6.56
N MET A 443 -2.55 -4.91 -5.31
CA MET A 443 -2.02 -4.26 -4.12
C MET A 443 -0.60 -4.78 -3.81
N TRP A 444 0.32 -4.67 -4.76
CA TRP A 444 1.71 -5.18 -4.68
C TRP A 444 2.50 -4.66 -3.46
N TYR A 445 2.15 -3.47 -2.99
CA TYR A 445 2.75 -2.75 -1.86
C TYR A 445 2.30 -3.26 -0.47
N ILE A 446 1.30 -4.14 -0.40
CA ILE A 446 0.92 -4.87 0.83
C ILE A 446 1.99 -5.92 1.19
#